data_AF-A0A7R9ZVA8-F1
#
_entry.id   AF-A0A7R9ZVA8-F1
#
_cell.length_a   1.000
_cell.length_b   1.000
_cell.length_c   1.000
_cell.angle_alpha   90.00
_cell.angle_beta   90.00
_cell.angle_gamma   90.00
#
_symmetry.space_group_name_H-M   'P 1'
#
loop_
_entity.id
_entity.type
_entity.pdbx_description
1 polymer ?
#
loop_
_entity_poly.entity_id
_entity_poly.type
_entity_poly.pdbx_seq_one_letter_code
_entity_poly.pdbx_strand_id
1 'polypeptide(L)'
;PAHRVAAAAAVAVPPGSAEDVLHDVRRMTALWQSGLLSNFHYLDFLNCAAGRSQNDFSQYPVFPWVLRDYTSESLRLDDPSVYRDLNKPIGALSAKRLEYFKERMVGMSEEERFLYGTHYSTPAYVIYWLLRAMPERMLRLHNGHFDAWPRLFRSLPESWESVNESTASLMELIPEFFILPAEWLQN
;
A
#
# COMPACT_ATOMS: atom_id res chain seq x y z
N PRO A 1 -29.95 9.13 -31.97
CA PRO A 1 -29.10 7.92 -31.84
C PRO A 1 -28.20 8.04 -30.60
N ALA A 2 -28.76 7.71 -29.43
CA ALA A 2 -28.07 7.78 -28.15
C ALA A 2 -27.46 6.41 -27.83
N HIS A 3 -26.13 6.31 -27.89
CA HIS A 3 -25.39 5.13 -27.45
C HIS A 3 -25.31 5.12 -25.92
N ARG A 4 -26.12 4.28 -25.28
CA ARG A 4 -25.94 3.87 -23.89
C ARG A 4 -24.77 2.90 -23.82
N VAL A 5 -23.66 3.31 -23.22
CA VAL A 5 -22.61 2.40 -22.79
C VAL A 5 -23.11 1.72 -21.52
N ALA A 6 -23.31 0.41 -21.60
CA ALA A 6 -23.68 -0.41 -20.45
C ALA A 6 -22.48 -0.48 -19.49
N ALA A 7 -22.62 0.10 -18.31
CA ALA A 7 -21.72 -0.15 -17.20
C ALA A 7 -21.90 -1.62 -16.79
N ALA A 8 -20.87 -2.44 -16.97
CA ALA A 8 -20.82 -3.78 -16.41
C ALA A 8 -20.80 -3.63 -14.88
N ALA A 9 -21.94 -3.88 -14.23
CA ALA A 9 -22.00 -3.99 -12.79
C ALA A 9 -21.13 -5.20 -12.39
N ALA A 10 -20.04 -4.94 -11.67
CA ALA A 10 -19.31 -5.99 -10.98
C ALA A 10 -20.30 -6.68 -10.03
N VAL A 11 -20.62 -7.93 -10.31
CA VAL A 11 -21.48 -8.75 -9.45
C VAL A 11 -20.69 -9.01 -8.17
N ALA A 12 -21.06 -8.32 -7.10
CA ALA A 12 -20.53 -8.60 -5.78
C ALA A 12 -21.00 -10.00 -5.37
N VAL A 13 -20.07 -10.95 -5.34
CA VAL A 13 -20.30 -12.28 -4.76
C VAL A 13 -20.51 -12.07 -3.26
N PRO A 14 -21.62 -12.56 -2.66
CA PRO A 14 -21.84 -12.44 -1.23
C PRO A 14 -20.68 -13.10 -0.49
N PRO A 15 -20.19 -12.53 0.62
CA PRO A 15 -19.11 -13.15 1.37
C PRO A 15 -19.55 -14.55 1.80
N GLY A 16 -18.75 -15.57 1.41
CA GLY A 16 -18.91 -16.92 1.91
C GLY A 16 -18.80 -16.95 3.42
N SER A 17 -19.20 -18.07 4.03
CA SER A 17 -18.97 -18.26 5.47
C SER A 17 -17.48 -18.13 5.79
N ALA A 18 -17.13 -17.84 7.06
CA ALA A 18 -15.72 -17.78 7.47
C ALA A 18 -14.96 -19.08 7.14
N GLU A 19 -15.66 -20.21 7.12
CA GLU A 19 -15.12 -21.51 6.73
C GLU A 19 -14.80 -21.59 5.23
N ASP A 20 -15.67 -21.04 4.37
CA ASP A 20 -15.43 -20.95 2.92
C ASP A 20 -14.20 -20.09 2.62
N VAL A 21 -14.06 -18.94 3.28
CA VAL A 21 -12.90 -18.05 3.11
C VAL A 21 -11.62 -18.77 3.53
N LEU A 22 -11.62 -19.48 4.67
CA LEU A 22 -10.46 -20.23 5.13
C LEU A 22 -10.09 -21.38 4.18
N HIS A 23 -11.09 -22.06 3.61
CA HIS A 23 -10.88 -23.09 2.59
C HIS A 23 -10.22 -22.50 1.33
N ASP A 24 -10.74 -21.38 0.85
CA ASP A 24 -10.19 -20.68 -0.33
C ASP A 24 -8.76 -20.18 -0.06
N VAL A 25 -8.50 -19.62 1.12
CA VAL A 25 -7.14 -19.19 1.50
C VAL A 25 -6.17 -20.37 1.44
N ARG A 26 -6.51 -21.53 2.02
CA ARG A 26 -5.65 -22.73 1.98
C ARG A 26 -5.38 -23.18 0.56
N ARG A 27 -6.41 -23.20 -0.29
CA ARG A 27 -6.29 -23.57 -1.71
C ARG A 27 -5.37 -22.60 -2.45
N MET A 28 -5.55 -21.30 -2.26
CA MET A 28 -4.75 -20.26 -2.92
C MET A 28 -3.30 -20.26 -2.44
N THR A 29 -3.06 -20.52 -1.14
CA THR A 29 -1.71 -20.72 -0.60
C THR A 29 -1.02 -21.92 -1.26
N ALA A 30 -1.70 -23.05 -1.44
CA ALA A 30 -1.13 -24.22 -2.10
C ALA A 30 -0.74 -23.93 -3.57
N LEU A 31 -1.58 -23.20 -4.31
CA LEU A 31 -1.28 -22.79 -5.68
C LEU A 31 -0.09 -21.83 -5.76
N TRP A 32 0.02 -20.90 -4.82
CA TRP A 32 1.17 -19.99 -4.71
C TRP A 32 2.46 -20.74 -4.37
N GLN A 33 2.42 -21.62 -3.37
CA GLN A 33 3.58 -22.44 -2.97
C GLN A 33 4.05 -23.39 -4.09
N SER A 34 3.13 -23.86 -4.94
CA SER A 34 3.47 -24.68 -6.10
C SER A 34 3.94 -23.86 -7.32
N GLY A 35 3.98 -22.52 -7.23
CA GLY A 35 4.35 -21.63 -8.33
C GLY A 35 3.29 -21.48 -9.43
N LEU A 36 2.08 -22.00 -9.22
CA LEU A 36 0.96 -21.86 -10.17
C LEU A 36 0.27 -20.49 -10.06
N LEU A 37 0.49 -19.79 -8.94
CA LEU A 37 0.01 -18.43 -8.69
C LEU A 37 1.21 -17.51 -8.43
N SER A 38 1.27 -16.37 -9.12
CA SER A 38 2.32 -15.37 -8.87
C SER A 38 2.13 -14.67 -7.52
N ASN A 39 3.22 -14.09 -6.99
CA ASN A 39 3.17 -13.28 -5.76
C ASN A 39 2.12 -12.17 -5.85
N PHE A 40 2.01 -11.51 -7.00
CA PHE A 40 1.02 -10.46 -7.24
C PHE A 40 -0.41 -10.98 -7.05
N HIS A 41 -0.79 -12.04 -7.76
CA HIS A 41 -2.15 -12.57 -7.68
C HIS A 41 -2.47 -13.15 -6.30
N TYR A 42 -1.47 -13.70 -5.61
CA TYR A 42 -1.65 -14.18 -4.25
C TYR A 42 -1.88 -13.03 -3.27
N LEU A 43 -1.12 -11.94 -3.36
CA LEU A 43 -1.33 -10.74 -2.55
C LEU A 43 -2.68 -10.06 -2.84
N ASP A 44 -3.09 -9.99 -4.11
CA ASP A 44 -4.38 -9.46 -4.51
C ASP A 44 -5.54 -10.29 -3.91
N PHE A 45 -5.44 -11.61 -3.99
CA PHE A 45 -6.38 -12.52 -3.35
C PHE A 45 -6.42 -12.31 -1.82
N LEU A 46 -5.27 -12.22 -1.15
CA LEU A 46 -5.22 -11.99 0.30
C LEU A 46 -5.86 -10.66 0.70
N ASN A 47 -5.69 -9.61 -0.10
CA ASN A 47 -6.37 -8.34 0.11
C ASN A 47 -7.89 -8.50 -0.02
N CYS A 48 -8.38 -9.15 -1.07
CA CYS A 48 -9.80 -9.42 -1.26
C CYS A 48 -10.40 -10.25 -0.11
N ALA A 49 -9.72 -11.33 0.30
CA ALA A 49 -10.16 -12.19 1.40
C ALA A 49 -10.18 -11.46 2.75
N ALA A 50 -9.32 -10.45 2.92
CA ALA A 50 -9.31 -9.56 4.08
C ALA A 50 -10.36 -8.43 4.02
N GLY A 51 -11.26 -8.45 3.03
CA GLY A 51 -12.32 -7.43 2.85
C GLY A 51 -11.86 -6.14 2.19
N ARG A 52 -10.64 -6.09 1.64
CA ARG A 52 -10.11 -4.89 0.96
C ARG A 52 -10.63 -4.80 -0.47
N SER A 53 -10.83 -3.58 -0.94
CA SER A 53 -11.36 -3.31 -2.29
C SER A 53 -10.89 -1.97 -2.82
N GLN A 54 -10.62 -1.88 -4.13
CA GLN A 54 -10.33 -0.60 -4.78
C GLN A 54 -11.53 0.37 -4.80
N ASN A 55 -12.72 -0.11 -4.46
CA ASN A 55 -13.92 0.73 -4.36
C ASN A 55 -14.03 1.50 -3.04
N ASP A 56 -13.28 1.12 -2.00
CA ASP A 56 -13.28 1.77 -0.70
C ASP A 56 -11.85 2.19 -0.30
N PHE A 57 -11.60 3.50 -0.31
CA PHE A 57 -10.28 4.07 -0.03
C PHE A 57 -9.87 3.90 1.44
N SER A 58 -10.81 3.64 2.35
CA SER A 58 -10.50 3.31 3.75
C SER A 58 -10.02 1.88 3.93
N GLN A 59 -10.30 1.00 2.97
CA GLN A 59 -9.94 -0.41 2.96
C GLN A 59 -9.27 -0.79 1.63
N TYR A 60 -8.45 0.10 1.08
CA TYR A 60 -7.79 -0.12 -0.21
C TYR A 60 -6.79 -1.29 -0.12
N PRO A 61 -6.56 -2.05 -1.20
CA PRO A 61 -5.53 -3.09 -1.21
C PRO A 61 -4.14 -2.54 -0.89
N VAL A 62 -3.37 -3.29 -0.11
CA VAL A 62 -2.02 -2.94 0.33
C VAL A 62 -1.01 -3.90 -0.25
N PHE A 63 0.04 -3.33 -0.81
CA PHE A 63 1.19 -4.05 -1.33
C PHE A 63 2.47 -3.55 -0.65
N PRO A 64 3.44 -4.42 -0.37
CA PRO A 64 4.65 -4.00 0.32
C PRO A 64 5.56 -3.20 -0.62
N TRP A 65 6.33 -2.27 -0.05
CA TRP A 65 7.58 -1.86 -0.68
C TRP A 65 8.49 -3.08 -0.87
N VAL A 66 8.97 -3.32 -2.09
CA VAL A 66 9.84 -4.47 -2.40
C VAL A 66 11.29 -4.03 -2.57
N LEU A 67 11.52 -2.95 -3.32
CA LEU A 67 12.85 -2.39 -3.53
C LEU A 67 13.16 -1.35 -2.44
N ARG A 68 14.44 -1.10 -2.22
CA ARG A 68 14.93 -0.08 -1.28
C ARG A 68 15.95 0.90 -1.87
N ASP A 69 16.28 0.73 -3.15
CA ASP A 69 17.10 1.67 -3.91
C ASP A 69 16.25 2.26 -5.04
N TYR A 70 16.05 3.57 -4.96
CA TYR A 70 15.31 4.35 -5.93
C TYR A 70 16.18 5.46 -6.55
N THR A 71 17.46 5.51 -6.19
CA THR A 71 18.39 6.58 -6.59
C THR A 71 19.38 6.13 -7.65
N SER A 72 19.69 4.84 -7.69
CA SER A 72 20.58 4.29 -8.71
C SER A 72 19.94 4.32 -10.09
N GLU A 73 20.72 4.67 -11.11
CA GLU A 73 20.29 4.69 -12.51
C GLU A 73 19.92 3.29 -13.03
N SER A 74 20.56 2.25 -12.49
CA SER A 74 20.28 0.86 -12.81
C SER A 74 20.27 0.00 -11.54
N LEU A 75 19.45 -1.04 -11.55
CA LEU A 75 19.30 -1.98 -10.44
C LEU A 75 19.69 -3.39 -10.88
N ARG A 76 20.54 -4.04 -10.08
CA ARG A 76 20.89 -5.45 -10.23
C ARG A 76 19.92 -6.30 -9.42
N LEU A 77 18.96 -6.92 -10.08
CA LEU A 77 17.89 -7.68 -9.40
C LEU A 77 18.37 -9.00 -8.79
N ASP A 78 19.56 -9.46 -9.13
CA ASP A 78 20.25 -10.59 -8.49
C ASP A 78 20.95 -10.20 -7.17
N ASP A 79 21.06 -8.90 -6.88
CA ASP A 79 21.69 -8.39 -5.66
C ASP A 79 20.67 -8.32 -4.51
N PRO A 80 20.80 -9.13 -3.43
CA PRO A 80 19.84 -9.10 -2.32
C PRO A 80 19.76 -7.75 -1.61
N SER A 81 20.79 -6.89 -1.74
CA SER A 81 20.84 -5.61 -1.04
C SER A 81 19.87 -4.56 -1.60
N VAL A 82 19.36 -4.73 -2.83
CA VAL A 82 18.37 -3.80 -3.43
C VAL A 82 16.96 -4.05 -2.93
N TYR A 83 16.75 -5.14 -2.18
CA TYR A 83 15.44 -5.52 -1.65
C TYR A 83 15.28 -5.06 -0.20
N ARG A 84 14.05 -4.66 0.13
CA ARG A 84 13.64 -4.43 1.51
C ARG A 84 13.60 -5.75 2.27
N ASP A 85 13.98 -5.71 3.55
CA ASP A 85 13.69 -6.80 4.50
C ASP A 85 12.17 -6.89 4.76
N LEU A 86 11.51 -7.83 4.09
CA LEU A 86 10.06 -8.07 4.21
C LEU A 86 9.67 -8.75 5.54
N ASN A 87 10.64 -9.16 6.38
CA ASN A 87 10.35 -9.65 7.73
C ASN A 87 10.06 -8.51 8.73
N LYS A 88 10.21 -7.25 8.29
CA LYS A 88 10.04 -6.06 9.13
C LYS A 88 8.98 -5.13 8.54
N PRO A 89 8.09 -4.54 9.37
CA PRO A 89 7.24 -3.43 8.94
C PRO A 89 8.09 -2.18 8.65
N ILE A 90 7.52 -1.20 7.92
CA ILE A 90 8.18 0.08 7.58
C ILE A 90 8.81 0.72 8.83
N GLY A 91 8.04 0.76 9.93
CA GLY A 91 8.43 1.35 11.21
C GLY A 91 9.64 0.70 11.89
N ALA A 92 10.06 -0.49 11.44
CA ALA A 92 11.15 -1.26 12.04
C ALA A 92 12.37 -1.41 11.11
N LEU A 93 12.36 -0.83 9.91
CA LEU A 93 13.49 -0.90 8.98
C LEU A 93 14.72 -0.16 9.51
N SER A 94 14.51 1.02 10.11
CA SER A 94 15.56 1.81 10.76
C SER A 94 15.61 1.50 12.25
N ALA A 95 16.74 0.99 12.73
CA ALA A 95 16.95 0.69 14.14
C ALA A 95 16.77 1.92 15.04
N LYS A 96 17.33 3.07 14.61
CA LYS A 96 17.18 4.35 15.32
C LYS A 96 15.71 4.76 15.44
N ARG A 97 14.94 4.61 14.36
CA ARG A 97 13.51 4.99 14.35
C ARG A 97 12.67 4.03 15.18
N LEU A 98 12.98 2.74 15.14
CA LEU A 98 12.33 1.74 15.98
C LEU A 98 12.56 2.03 17.47
N GLU A 99 13.77 2.41 17.86
CA GLU A 99 14.07 2.76 19.24
C GLU A 99 13.25 3.97 19.70
N TYR A 100 13.18 5.02 18.88
CA TYR A 100 12.31 6.16 19.14
C TYR A 100 10.83 5.76 19.37
N PHE A 101 10.28 4.86 18.54
CA PHE A 101 8.91 4.39 18.73
C PHE A 101 8.72 3.62 20.04
N LYS A 102 9.72 2.80 20.43
CA LYS A 102 9.69 2.07 21.69
C LYS A 102 9.77 3.00 22.90
N GLU A 103 10.70 3.95 22.90
CA GLU A 103 10.84 4.94 23.98
C GLU A 103 9.55 5.75 24.15
N ARG A 104 8.97 6.21 23.04
CA ARG A 104 7.68 6.93 23.04
C ARG A 104 6.56 6.07 23.63
N MET A 105 6.48 4.79 23.26
CA MET A 105 5.49 3.85 23.78
C MET A 105 5.67 3.59 25.28
N VAL A 106 6.91 3.47 25.77
CA VAL A 106 7.20 3.28 27.20
C VAL A 106 6.75 4.49 28.02
N GLY A 107 6.83 5.69 27.46
CA GLY A 107 6.33 6.91 28.10
C GLY A 107 4.80 7.09 28.12
N MET A 108 4.04 6.21 27.48
CA MET A 108 2.57 6.25 27.47
C MET A 108 1.97 5.53 28.69
N SER A 109 0.72 5.89 29.02
CA SER A 109 -0.12 5.10 29.92
C SER A 109 -0.26 3.67 29.36
N GLU A 110 -0.40 2.68 30.23
CA GLU A 110 -0.43 1.27 29.82
C GLU A 110 -1.62 0.97 28.89
N GLU A 111 -2.75 1.63 29.14
CA GLU A 111 -4.00 1.48 28.39
C GLU A 111 -3.92 2.08 26.97
N GLU A 112 -2.98 2.98 26.72
CA GLU A 112 -2.82 3.70 25.45
C GLU A 112 -1.53 3.33 24.71
N ARG A 113 -0.82 2.26 25.11
CA ARG A 113 0.45 1.88 24.48
C ARG A 113 0.28 1.44 23.03
N PHE A 114 0.98 2.12 22.13
CA PHE A 114 1.16 1.70 20.74
C PHE A 114 2.53 2.11 20.21
N LEU A 115 3.07 1.33 19.28
CA LEU A 115 4.31 1.69 18.59
C LEU A 115 4.07 2.78 17.54
N TYR A 116 3.01 2.63 16.74
CA TYR A 116 2.77 3.42 15.53
C TYR A 116 1.49 4.24 15.66
N GLY A 117 1.62 5.58 15.64
CA GLY A 117 0.48 6.50 15.70
C GLY A 117 -0.18 6.75 14.35
N THR A 118 0.38 6.19 13.28
CA THR A 118 -0.17 6.26 11.93
C THR A 118 -0.30 4.85 11.38
N HIS A 119 -1.26 4.66 10.47
CA HIS A 119 -1.51 3.38 9.84
C HIS A 119 -0.81 3.31 8.49
N TYR A 120 -0.34 2.14 8.07
CA TYR A 120 0.38 1.97 6.79
C TYR A 120 -0.49 2.17 5.54
N SER A 121 -1.81 2.22 5.71
CA SER A 121 -2.81 2.38 4.66
C SER A 121 -3.91 3.30 5.17
N THR A 122 -4.10 4.45 4.52
CA THR A 122 -5.15 5.41 4.85
C THR A 122 -5.75 5.96 3.56
N PRO A 123 -6.99 6.48 3.56
CA PRO A 123 -7.54 7.17 2.39
C PRO A 123 -6.62 8.28 1.87
N ALA A 124 -5.97 9.01 2.77
CA ALA A 124 -5.02 10.06 2.41
C ALA A 124 -3.79 9.50 1.68
N TYR A 125 -3.27 8.34 2.09
CA TYR A 125 -2.14 7.70 1.41
C TYR A 125 -2.52 7.12 0.04
N VAL A 126 -3.73 6.57 -0.09
CA VAL A 126 -4.24 6.11 -1.40
C VAL A 126 -4.36 7.29 -2.36
N ILE A 127 -4.94 8.42 -1.91
CA ILE A 127 -5.06 9.64 -2.70
C ILE A 127 -3.69 10.26 -3.00
N TYR A 128 -2.75 10.21 -2.04
CA TYR A 128 -1.37 10.63 -2.23
C TYR A 128 -0.74 9.89 -3.41
N TRP A 129 -0.84 8.56 -3.44
CA TRP A 129 -0.31 7.76 -4.54
C TRP A 129 -1.03 8.05 -5.86
N LEU A 130 -2.35 8.07 -5.85
CA LEU A 130 -3.18 8.25 -7.03
C LEU A 130 -3.26 9.70 -7.54
N LEU A 131 -2.45 10.63 -7.01
CA LEU A 131 -2.50 12.05 -7.36
C LEU A 131 -2.57 12.32 -8.87
N ARG A 132 -1.78 11.59 -9.66
CA ARG A 132 -1.69 11.75 -11.12
C ARG A 132 -2.77 10.97 -11.88
N ALA A 133 -3.19 9.82 -11.35
CA ALA A 133 -4.21 8.97 -11.97
C ALA A 133 -5.65 9.42 -11.67
N MET A 134 -5.88 10.04 -10.50
CA MET A 134 -7.19 10.48 -10.02
C MET A 134 -7.10 11.85 -9.29
N PRO A 135 -6.65 12.92 -9.98
CA PRO A 135 -6.44 14.23 -9.36
C PRO A 135 -7.71 14.83 -8.74
N GLU A 136 -8.89 14.49 -9.26
CA GLU A 136 -10.17 14.93 -8.73
C GLU A 136 -10.47 14.41 -7.31
N ARG A 137 -9.87 13.28 -6.90
CA ARG A 137 -10.01 12.74 -5.54
C ARG A 137 -9.26 13.61 -4.53
N MET A 138 -8.07 14.10 -4.90
CA MET A 138 -7.30 15.06 -4.10
C MET A 138 -8.07 16.36 -3.93
N LEU A 139 -8.60 16.92 -5.03
CA LEU A 139 -9.38 18.16 -4.98
C LEU A 139 -10.62 18.03 -4.06
N ARG A 140 -11.32 16.88 -4.09
CA ARG A 140 -12.45 16.65 -3.18
C ARG A 140 -12.02 16.56 -1.72
N LEU A 141 -10.89 15.92 -1.42
CA LEU A 141 -10.37 15.79 -0.07
C LEU A 141 -9.96 17.17 0.52
N HIS A 142 -9.46 18.06 -0.32
CA HIS A 142 -8.91 19.36 0.09
C HIS A 142 -9.76 20.56 -0.35
N ASN A 143 -11.10 20.43 -0.30
CA ASN A 143 -12.05 21.53 -0.54
C ASN A 143 -11.78 22.32 -1.83
N GLY A 144 -11.56 21.60 -2.94
CA GLY A 144 -11.34 22.17 -4.27
C GLY A 144 -9.91 22.63 -4.55
N HIS A 145 -8.97 22.42 -3.63
CA HIS A 145 -7.56 22.79 -3.79
C HIS A 145 -6.69 21.55 -3.76
N PHE A 146 -5.47 21.63 -4.30
CA PHE A 146 -4.46 20.61 -4.00
C PHE A 146 -3.90 20.83 -2.60
N ASP A 147 -3.36 19.78 -1.98
CA ASP A 147 -2.63 19.92 -0.73
C ASP A 147 -1.37 20.78 -0.92
N ALA A 148 -0.76 21.20 0.18
CA ALA A 148 0.50 21.93 0.14
C ALA A 148 1.58 21.12 -0.59
N TRP A 149 2.36 21.80 -1.43
CA TRP A 149 3.37 21.18 -2.29
C TRP A 149 4.28 20.15 -1.59
N PRO A 150 4.78 20.36 -0.36
CA PRO A 150 5.61 19.38 0.34
C PRO A 150 4.89 18.08 0.74
N ARG A 151 3.54 18.07 0.75
CA ARG A 151 2.71 16.91 1.11
C ARG A 151 2.15 16.16 -0.09
N LEU A 152 2.39 16.66 -1.31
CA LEU A 152 2.00 15.97 -2.53
C LEU A 152 3.01 14.87 -2.88
N PHE A 153 2.55 13.85 -3.61
CA PHE A 153 3.42 12.81 -4.12
C PHE A 153 4.31 13.36 -5.23
N ARG A 154 5.59 13.52 -4.92
CA ARG A 154 6.59 14.11 -5.84
C ARG A 154 7.35 13.03 -6.59
N SER A 155 7.97 12.09 -5.87
CA SER A 155 8.79 11.04 -6.46
C SER A 155 8.90 9.81 -5.54
N LEU A 156 9.22 8.65 -6.12
CA LEU A 156 9.49 7.41 -5.37
C LEU A 156 10.69 7.53 -4.40
N PRO A 157 11.84 8.11 -4.79
CA PRO A 157 12.99 8.26 -3.89
C PRO A 157 12.65 9.04 -2.62
N GLU A 158 11.97 10.18 -2.76
CA GLU A 158 11.61 11.02 -1.62
C GLU A 158 10.53 10.36 -0.75
N SER A 159 9.63 9.59 -1.36
CA SER A 159 8.64 8.83 -0.60
C SER A 159 9.28 7.69 0.18
N TRP A 160 10.26 7.00 -0.42
CA TRP A 160 11.05 5.97 0.24
C TRP A 160 11.89 6.54 1.40
N GLU A 161 12.54 7.68 1.20
CA GLU A 161 13.24 8.41 2.26
C GLU A 161 12.27 8.82 3.38
N SER A 162 11.11 9.38 3.03
CA SER A 162 10.07 9.77 4.00
C SER A 162 9.63 8.61 4.89
N VAL A 163 9.34 7.44 4.32
CA VAL A 163 8.96 6.25 5.11
C VAL A 163 10.14 5.64 5.88
N ASN A 164 11.38 6.04 5.61
CA ASN A 164 12.57 5.61 6.35
C ASN A 164 12.99 6.58 7.47
N GLU A 165 12.62 7.86 7.36
CA GLU A 165 13.07 8.90 8.30
C GLU A 165 11.94 9.49 9.14
N SER A 166 10.76 9.70 8.56
CA SER A 166 9.65 10.34 9.26
C SER A 166 8.98 9.39 10.24
N THR A 167 8.68 9.91 11.44
CA THR A 167 7.91 9.18 12.46
C THR A 167 6.41 9.17 12.17
N ALA A 168 5.96 10.02 11.25
CA ALA A 168 4.57 10.12 10.82
C ALA A 168 4.26 9.31 9.56
N SER A 169 5.29 8.81 8.85
CA SER A 169 5.13 8.11 7.57
C SER A 169 5.42 6.61 7.74
N LEU A 170 4.36 5.81 7.63
CA LEU A 170 4.43 4.35 7.64
C LEU A 170 3.84 3.73 6.38
N MET A 171 3.71 4.55 5.32
CA MET A 171 3.03 4.19 4.06
C MET A 171 3.60 2.92 3.43
N GLU A 172 2.74 1.95 3.17
CA GLU A 172 3.01 0.88 2.21
C GLU A 172 2.46 1.29 0.81
N LEU A 173 2.76 0.48 -0.20
CA LEU A 173 2.35 0.72 -1.58
C LEU A 173 0.91 0.24 -1.85
N ILE A 174 0.43 0.59 -3.03
CA ILE A 174 -0.85 0.16 -3.62
C ILE A 174 -0.59 -0.75 -4.84
N PRO A 175 -1.54 -1.60 -5.26
CA PRO A 175 -1.35 -2.54 -6.37
C PRO A 175 -0.95 -1.87 -7.69
N GLU A 176 -1.33 -0.62 -7.93
CA GLU A 176 -1.07 0.14 -9.14
C GLU A 176 0.43 0.23 -9.47
N PHE A 177 1.31 0.21 -8.47
CA PHE A 177 2.76 0.15 -8.67
C PHE A 177 3.26 -1.12 -9.34
N PHE A 178 2.45 -2.17 -9.39
CA PHE A 178 2.78 -3.48 -9.97
C PHE A 178 1.95 -3.82 -11.22
N ILE A 179 0.89 -3.04 -11.50
CA ILE A 179 -0.04 -3.29 -12.60
C ILE A 179 0.11 -2.24 -13.69
N LEU A 180 0.24 -0.96 -13.31
CA LEU A 180 0.20 0.13 -14.26
C LEU A 180 1.59 0.40 -14.86
N PRO A 181 1.66 0.73 -16.17
CA PRO A 181 2.88 1.21 -16.82
C PRO A 181 3.41 2.50 -16.17
N ALA A 182 4.73 2.64 -16.03
CA ALA A 182 5.38 3.71 -15.25
C ALA A 182 4.96 5.14 -15.61
N GLU A 183 4.37 5.36 -16.79
CA GLU A 183 3.79 6.60 -17.27
C GLU A 183 2.77 7.19 -16.29
N TRP A 184 2.06 6.38 -15.48
CA TRP A 184 1.11 6.89 -14.48
C TRP A 184 1.78 7.71 -13.35
N LEU A 185 3.10 7.57 -13.20
CA LEU A 185 3.92 8.32 -12.24
C LEU A 185 4.53 9.60 -12.82
N GLN A 186 4.43 9.81 -14.13
CA GLN A 186 4.97 11.00 -14.80
C GLN A 186 4.04 12.21 -14.60
N ASN A 187 4.62 13.41 -14.62
CA ASN A 187 3.86 14.67 -14.59
C ASN A 187 3.43 15.09 -15.99
#